data_AF-A0A5M9QTB8-F1
#
_entry.id   AF-A0A5M9QTB8-F1
#
_cell.length_a   1.000
_cell.length_b   1.000
_cell.length_c   1.000
_cell.angle_alpha   90.00
_cell.angle_beta   90.00
_cell.angle_gamma   90.00
#
_symmetry.space_group_name_H-M   'P 1'
#
loop_
_entity.id
_entity.type
_entity.pdbx_description
1 polymer ?
#
loop_
_entity_poly.entity_id
_entity_poly.type
_entity_poly.pdbx_seq_one_letter_code
_entity_poly.pdbx_strand_id
1 'polypeptide(L)'
;MLTFIKRFIKALNSLLARFYYPYRWQLHNARVLAKEYNQLESMQKWQCIDKHGKPLAWITYPCLDYLEGLDFSGKKIMEWGGLLVFVLGGESRVCCKY
;
A
#
# COMPACT_ATOMS: atom_id res chain seq x y z
N MET A 1 -4.43 -50.86 -6.45
CA MET A 1 -3.18 -50.12 -6.78
C MET A 1 -3.42 -48.74 -7.40
N LEU A 2 -4.20 -48.59 -8.47
CA LEU A 2 -4.41 -47.30 -9.14
C LEU A 2 -4.97 -46.18 -8.23
N THR A 3 -5.83 -46.52 -7.27
CA THR A 3 -6.46 -45.57 -6.33
C THR A 3 -5.46 -44.96 -5.35
N PHE A 4 -4.44 -45.72 -4.96
CA PHE A 4 -3.38 -45.26 -4.06
C PHE A 4 -2.45 -44.28 -4.77
N ILE A 5 -2.06 -44.60 -6.01
CA ILE A 5 -1.25 -43.73 -6.88
C ILE A 5 -1.98 -42.40 -7.13
N LYS A 6 -3.28 -42.43 -7.44
CA LYS A 6 -4.09 -41.22 -7.62
C LYS A 6 -4.16 -40.36 -6.35
N ARG A 7 -4.32 -40.96 -5.16
CA ARG A 7 -4.27 -40.23 -3.87
C ARG A 7 -2.90 -39.62 -3.63
N PHE A 8 -1.83 -40.34 -3.97
CA PHE A 8 -0.46 -39.87 -3.80
C PHE A 8 -0.14 -38.67 -4.71
N ILE A 9 -0.52 -38.74 -5.99
CA ILE A 9 -0.37 -37.64 -6.95
C ILE A 9 -1.17 -36.41 -6.49
N LYS A 10 -2.40 -36.62 -5.99
CA LYS A 10 -3.22 -35.51 -5.46
C LYS A 10 -2.57 -34.86 -4.24
N ALA A 11 -2.01 -35.65 -3.33
CA ALA A 11 -1.30 -35.15 -2.16
C ALA A 11 -0.05 -34.34 -2.58
N LEU A 12 0.74 -34.87 -3.52
CA LEU A 12 1.92 -34.18 -4.07
C LEU A 12 1.55 -32.86 -4.74
N ASN A 13 0.49 -32.84 -5.56
CA ASN A 13 -0.01 -31.62 -6.19
C ASN A 13 -0.48 -30.59 -5.15
N SER A 14 -1.12 -31.03 -4.07
CA SER A 14 -1.55 -30.11 -3.00
C SER A 14 -0.37 -29.51 -2.23
N LEU A 15 0.69 -30.29 -2.02
CA LEU A 15 1.94 -29.82 -1.40
C LEU A 15 2.64 -28.79 -2.30
N LEU A 16 2.80 -29.12 -3.59
CA LEU A 16 3.38 -28.21 -4.59
C LEU A 16 2.57 -26.93 -4.74
N ALA A 17 1.23 -27.03 -4.75
CA ALA A 17 0.35 -25.87 -4.80
C ALA A 17 0.56 -24.95 -3.59
N ARG A 18 0.80 -25.51 -2.38
CA ARG A 18 1.07 -24.71 -1.17
C ARG A 18 2.37 -23.90 -1.27
N PHE A 19 3.40 -24.45 -1.92
CA PHE A 19 4.66 -23.73 -2.18
C PHE A 19 4.55 -22.74 -3.35
N TYR A 20 3.77 -23.06 -4.37
CA TYR A 20 3.63 -22.24 -5.58
C TYR A 20 2.62 -21.08 -5.45
N TYR A 21 1.54 -21.29 -4.71
CA TYR A 21 0.44 -20.32 -4.56
C TYR A 21 0.86 -18.93 -4.08
N PRO A 22 1.81 -18.75 -3.14
CA PRO A 22 2.19 -17.40 -2.71
C PRO A 22 2.96 -16.62 -3.79
N TYR A 23 3.81 -17.29 -4.58
CA TYR A 23 4.75 -16.61 -5.47
C TYR A 23 4.13 -16.11 -6.77
N ARG A 24 3.17 -16.82 -7.36
CA ARG A 24 2.58 -16.40 -8.64
C ARG A 24 1.92 -15.02 -8.56
N TRP A 25 1.26 -14.73 -7.44
CA TRP A 25 0.60 -13.46 -7.20
C TRP A 25 1.60 -12.36 -6.83
N GLN A 26 2.64 -12.70 -6.07
CA GLN A 26 3.72 -11.77 -5.78
C GLN A 26 4.43 -11.32 -7.06
N LEU A 27 4.73 -12.25 -7.97
CA LEU A 27 5.34 -11.93 -9.26
C LEU A 27 4.40 -11.12 -10.15
N HIS A 28 3.11 -11.45 -10.15
CA HIS A 28 2.10 -10.65 -10.86
C HIS A 28 2.04 -9.22 -10.32
N ASN A 29 1.93 -9.07 -9.01
CA ASN A 29 1.86 -7.77 -8.35
C ASN A 29 3.13 -6.96 -8.58
N ALA A 30 4.31 -7.58 -8.45
CA ALA A 30 5.59 -6.94 -8.72
C ALA A 30 5.66 -6.44 -10.17
N ARG A 31 5.19 -7.24 -11.14
CA ARG A 31 5.14 -6.84 -12.54
C ARG A 31 4.18 -5.67 -12.77
N VAL A 32 2.99 -5.72 -12.18
CA VAL A 32 1.99 -4.65 -12.30
C VAL A 32 2.52 -3.35 -11.69
N LEU A 33 3.09 -3.40 -10.49
CA LEU A 33 3.67 -2.23 -9.83
C LEU A 33 4.84 -1.65 -10.61
N ALA A 34 5.79 -2.50 -11.03
CA ALA A 34 6.98 -2.05 -11.74
C ALA A 34 6.64 -1.40 -13.09
N LYS A 35 5.66 -1.95 -13.84
CA LYS A 35 5.33 -1.51 -15.21
C LYS A 35 4.11 -0.61 -15.28
N GLU A 36 2.96 -1.04 -14.76
CA GLU A 36 1.69 -0.34 -14.91
C GLU A 36 1.60 0.92 -14.03
N TYR A 37 2.24 0.89 -12.86
CA TYR A 37 2.36 2.06 -11.96
C TYR A 37 3.68 2.82 -12.13
N ASN A 38 4.51 2.41 -13.08
CA ASN A 38 5.81 3.01 -13.38
C ASN A 38 6.74 3.17 -12.18
N GLN A 39 6.66 2.26 -11.21
CA GLN A 39 7.47 2.31 -10.00
C GLN A 39 8.97 2.18 -10.31
N LEU A 40 9.33 1.35 -11.29
CA LEU A 40 10.74 1.11 -11.63
C LEU A 40 11.40 2.37 -12.20
N GLU A 41 10.75 3.03 -13.16
CA GLU A 41 11.26 4.26 -13.76
C GLU A 41 11.28 5.40 -12.73
N SER A 42 10.25 5.48 -11.88
CA SER A 42 10.18 6.44 -10.78
C SER A 42 11.38 6.31 -9.83
N MET A 43 11.77 5.07 -9.47
CA MET A 43 12.94 4.80 -8.63
C MET A 43 14.25 5.19 -9.32
N GLN A 44 14.39 4.87 -10.61
CA GLN A 44 15.60 5.18 -11.38
C GLN A 44 15.80 6.68 -11.55
N LYS A 45 14.72 7.42 -11.80
CA LYS A 45 14.74 8.87 -12.01
C LYS A 45 14.63 9.67 -10.71
N TRP A 46 14.35 9.02 -9.59
CA TRP A 46 14.07 9.69 -8.31
C TRP A 46 12.93 10.72 -8.42
N GLN A 47 11.91 10.40 -9.23
CA GLN A 47 10.76 11.25 -9.50
C GLN A 47 9.48 10.43 -9.41
N CYS A 48 8.42 10.99 -8.81
CA CYS A 48 7.13 10.31 -8.78
C CYS A 48 6.40 10.54 -10.10
N ILE A 49 6.44 9.57 -11.00
CA ILE A 49 5.88 9.68 -12.35
C ILE A 49 4.90 8.53 -12.63
N ASP A 50 3.86 8.81 -13.41
CA ASP A 50 2.91 7.81 -13.87
C ASP A 50 3.45 7.03 -15.08
N LYS A 51 2.66 6.07 -15.57
CA LYS A 51 2.98 5.26 -16.77
C LYS A 51 3.15 6.04 -18.07
N HIS A 52 2.72 7.30 -18.11
CA HIS A 52 2.88 8.20 -19.25
C HIS A 52 4.07 9.15 -19.05
N GLY A 53 4.86 8.98 -17.98
CA GLY A 53 5.97 9.83 -17.62
C GLY A 53 5.54 11.19 -17.07
N LYS A 54 4.26 11.36 -16.72
CA LYS A 54 3.75 12.60 -16.13
C LYS A 54 3.99 12.59 -14.63
N PRO A 55 4.37 13.71 -14.01
CA PRO A 55 4.51 13.79 -12.56
C PRO A 55 3.17 13.47 -11.89
N LEU A 56 3.20 12.54 -10.94
CA LEU A 56 2.06 12.28 -10.07
C LEU A 56 1.98 13.42 -9.05
N ALA A 57 0.82 14.03 -8.94
CA ALA A 57 0.60 15.06 -7.96
C ALA A 57 0.69 14.45 -6.55
N TRP A 58 1.75 14.77 -5.81
CA TRP A 58 1.84 14.51 -4.37
C TRP A 58 0.92 15.48 -3.63
N ILE A 59 -0.39 15.23 -3.72
CA ILE A 59 -1.37 15.87 -2.87
C ILE A 59 -1.65 14.88 -1.75
N THR A 60 -0.73 14.83 -0.79
CA THR A 60 -0.81 13.88 0.32
C THR A 60 -1.88 14.30 1.34
N TYR A 61 -2.29 15.57 1.32
CA TYR A 61 -3.20 16.11 2.33
C TYR A 61 -4.19 17.18 1.81
N PRO A 62 -4.92 16.95 0.72
CA PRO A 62 -6.00 17.87 0.34
C PRO A 62 -7.05 17.95 1.46
N CYS A 63 -7.16 16.89 2.26
CA CYS A 63 -7.98 16.85 3.45
C CYS A 63 -7.46 17.78 4.56
N LEU A 64 -6.14 17.90 4.79
CA LEU A 64 -5.64 18.84 5.81
C LEU A 64 -5.85 20.28 5.36
N ASP A 65 -5.52 20.60 4.10
CA ASP A 65 -5.75 21.95 3.55
C ASP A 65 -7.24 22.34 3.65
N TYR A 66 -8.14 21.38 3.43
CA TYR A 66 -9.58 21.58 3.60
C TYR A 66 -9.97 21.77 5.07
N LEU A 67 -9.45 20.95 5.98
CA LEU A 67 -9.75 21.03 7.41
C LEU A 67 -9.20 22.32 8.04
N GLU A 68 -8.04 22.81 7.60
CA GLU A 68 -7.46 24.08 8.06
C GLU A 68 -8.35 25.29 7.74
N GLY A 69 -9.17 25.21 6.68
CA GLY A 69 -10.12 26.25 6.32
C GLY A 69 -11.40 26.29 7.16
N LEU A 70 -11.60 25.34 8.08
CA LEU A 70 -12.83 25.21 8.88
C LEU A 70 -12.59 25.67 10.33
N ASP A 71 -13.55 26.42 10.88
CA ASP A 71 -13.55 26.76 12.30
C ASP A 71 -14.22 25.65 13.12
N PHE A 72 -13.44 25.01 14.00
CA PHE A 72 -13.91 23.97 14.91
C PHE A 72 -14.03 24.45 16.37
N SER A 73 -13.91 25.75 16.63
CA SER A 73 -14.09 26.31 17.96
C SER A 73 -15.43 25.88 18.57
N GLY A 74 -15.37 25.30 19.78
CA GLY A 74 -16.54 24.82 20.50
C GLY A 74 -17.14 23.49 20.00
N LYS A 75 -16.49 22.79 19.06
CA LYS A 75 -16.89 21.44 18.61
C LYS A 75 -16.04 20.35 19.26
N LYS A 76 -16.62 19.17 19.46
CA LYS A 76 -15.87 17.95 19.78
C LYS A 76 -15.58 17.20 18.49
N ILE A 77 -14.31 17.07 18.13
CA ILE A 77 -13.86 16.35 16.94
C ILE A 77 -13.37 14.97 17.37
N MET A 78 -13.72 13.95 16.60
CA MET A 78 -13.17 12.59 16.73
C MET A 78 -12.44 12.25 15.44
N GLU A 79 -11.12 12.09 15.52
CA GLU A 79 -10.32 11.60 14.40
C GLU A 79 -10.45 10.09 14.28
N TRP A 80 -10.59 9.59 13.05
CA TRP A 80 -10.66 8.16 12.76
C TRP A 80 -9.68 7.81 11.64
N GLY A 81 -8.86 6.78 11.84
CA GLY A 81 -7.91 6.30 10.82
C GLY A 81 -6.52 6.96 10.81
N GLY A 82 -6.14 7.72 11.85
CA GLY A 82 -4.76 8.19 12.01
C GLY A 82 -3.81 7.03 12.34
N LEU A 83 -2.83 6.77 11.47
CA LEU A 83 -1.83 5.70 11.67
C LEU A 83 -0.87 5.97 12.85
N LEU A 84 -1.01 7.08 13.58
CA LEU A 84 -0.09 7.46 14.65
C LEU A 84 -0.80 8.24 15.77
N VAL A 85 -1.60 7.53 16.57
CA VAL A 85 -1.99 8.03 17.90
C VAL A 85 -0.83 7.72 18.84
N PHE A 86 0.15 8.62 18.94
CA PHE A 86 1.00 8.68 20.12
C PHE A 86 0.31 9.56 21.15
N VAL A 87 -0.22 8.89 22.16
CA VAL A 87 -0.73 9.47 23.41
C VAL A 87 0.42 10.18 24.12
N LEU A 88 0.57 11.48 23.94
CA LEU A 88 1.24 12.36 24.89
C LEU A 88 0.41 13.64 24.98
N GLY A 89 -0.09 13.91 26.18
CA GLY A 89 -0.94 15.06 26.44
C GLY A 89 -0.26 16.38 26.07
N GLY A 90 -1.04 17.26 25.44
CA GLY A 90 -0.69 18.67 25.22
C GLY A 90 0.25 18.91 24.04
N GLU A 91 -0.25 19.68 23.08
CA GLU A 91 0.47 20.28 21.94
C GLU A 91 0.80 19.34 20.77
N SER A 92 -0.09 19.38 19.79
CA SER A 92 0.14 18.98 18.41
C SER A 92 1.23 19.86 17.78
N ARG A 93 2.49 19.49 17.96
CA ARG A 93 3.59 20.01 17.13
C ARG A 93 3.52 19.33 15.78
N VAL A 94 3.01 20.08 14.81
CA VAL A 94 3.07 19.80 13.37
C VAL A 94 4.50 19.40 13.03
N CYS A 95 4.64 18.16 12.56
CA CYS A 95 5.91 17.56 12.19
C CYS A 95 6.66 18.48 11.22
N CYS A 96 7.92 18.77 11.53
CA CYS A 96 8.78 19.65 10.74
C CYS A 96 8.76 19.31 9.25
N LYS A 97 8.61 20.36 8.43
CA LYS A 97 8.96 20.38 7.01
C LYS A 97 10.39 19.87 6.80
N TYR A 98 10.54 18.88 5.92
CA TYR A 98 11.75 18.62 5.14
C TYR A 98 11.34 18.57 3.67
#